data_AF-A0A3M7PLV4-F1
#
_entry.id   AF-A0A3M7PLV4-F1
#
_cell.length_a   1.000
_cell.length_b   1.000
_cell.length_c   1.000
_cell.angle_alpha   90.00
_cell.angle_beta   90.00
_cell.angle_gamma   90.00
#
_symmetry.space_group_name_H-M   'P 1'
#
loop_
_entity.id
_entity.type
_entity.pdbx_description
1 polymer ?
#
loop_
_entity_poly.entity_id
_entity_poly.type
_entity_poly.pdbx_seq_one_letter_code
_entity_poly.pdbx_strand_id
1 'polypeptide(L)'
;MEQEYPIFSYLNDEKTSSQYKAVNFKIAEANRDGSIRWRCCVCSPTIITKDDQVSKNQNDKHKSVKCVEMFPVQMECIRENEHLKHLAKTCDEFKFVDQYKLCLRRLQLKFDNRAVADFWVKEVTAKTAVAK
;
A
#
# COMPACT_ATOMS: atom_id res chain seq x y z
N MET A 1 -25.73 12.25 -3.28
CA MET A 1 -24.41 11.92 -2.71
C MET A 1 -24.18 10.45 -2.96
N GLU A 2 -23.44 10.13 -4.01
CA GLU A 2 -23.10 8.74 -4.34
C GLU A 2 -22.18 8.21 -3.24
N GLN A 3 -22.64 7.19 -2.52
CA GLN A 3 -21.74 6.41 -1.66
C GLN A 3 -20.89 5.55 -2.59
N GLU A 4 -19.74 6.08 -3.00
CA GLU A 4 -18.70 5.27 -3.65
C GLU A 4 -18.28 4.19 -2.64
N TYR A 5 -18.70 2.95 -2.91
CA TYR A 5 -18.24 1.80 -2.15
C TYR A 5 -16.69 1.78 -2.15
N PRO A 6 -16.05 1.42 -1.04
CA PRO A 6 -14.60 1.51 -0.92
C PRO A 6 -13.93 0.55 -1.90
N ILE A 7 -13.35 1.10 -2.97
CA ILE A 7 -12.63 0.37 -4.01
C ILE A 7 -11.45 -0.35 -3.35
N PHE A 8 -11.53 -1.68 -3.29
CA PHE A 8 -10.37 -2.51 -3.02
C PHE A 8 -9.33 -2.17 -4.10
N SER A 9 -8.16 -1.71 -3.71
CA SER A 9 -7.12 -1.32 -4.67
C SER A 9 -5.76 -1.77 -4.21
N TYR A 10 -4.93 -2.09 -5.19
CA TYR A 10 -3.55 -2.51 -4.95
C TYR A 10 -2.68 -1.31 -4.59
N LEU A 11 -1.72 -1.56 -3.69
CA LEU A 11 -0.70 -0.59 -3.29
C LEU A 11 0.66 -0.89 -3.94
N ASN A 12 0.77 -1.98 -4.69
CA ASN A 12 1.97 -2.36 -5.42
C ASN A 12 1.65 -3.20 -6.66
N ASP A 13 2.58 -3.20 -7.61
CA ASP A 13 2.44 -3.90 -8.90
C ASP A 13 2.41 -5.42 -8.74
N GLU A 14 3.10 -5.94 -7.72
CA GLU A 14 3.10 -7.37 -7.39
C GLU A 14 1.78 -7.85 -6.77
N LYS A 15 0.82 -6.94 -6.52
CA LYS A 15 -0.48 -7.23 -5.91
C LYS A 15 -0.36 -7.98 -4.57
N THR A 16 0.67 -7.69 -3.78
CA THR A 16 0.91 -8.30 -2.46
C THR A 16 0.45 -7.42 -1.30
N SER A 17 0.20 -6.14 -1.56
CA SER A 17 -0.34 -5.16 -0.61
C SER A 17 -1.56 -4.47 -1.23
N SER A 18 -2.58 -4.21 -0.42
CA SER A 18 -3.83 -3.59 -0.85
C SER A 18 -4.39 -2.64 0.20
N GLN A 19 -5.34 -1.81 -0.21
CA GLN A 19 -6.18 -1.04 0.69
C GLN A 19 -7.65 -1.43 0.54
N TYR A 20 -8.35 -1.38 1.67
CA TYR A 20 -9.80 -1.46 1.73
C TYR A 20 -10.30 -0.55 2.86
N LYS A 21 -11.26 0.33 2.59
CA LYS A 21 -11.71 1.37 3.55
C LYS A 21 -10.54 2.17 4.15
N ALA A 22 -9.60 2.59 3.30
CA ALA A 22 -8.38 3.29 3.69
C ALA A 22 -7.47 2.53 4.69
N VAL A 23 -7.66 1.23 4.90
CA VAL A 23 -6.79 0.40 5.75
C VAL A 23 -5.88 -0.45 4.89
N ASN A 24 -4.62 -0.58 5.29
CA ASN A 24 -3.62 -1.41 4.61
C ASN A 24 -3.75 -2.89 4.98
N PHE A 25 -3.72 -3.74 3.96
CA PHE A 25 -3.68 -5.18 4.08
C PHE A 25 -2.54 -5.78 3.26
N LYS A 26 -2.02 -6.92 3.73
CA LYS A 26 -1.07 -7.76 3.01
C LYS A 26 -1.64 -9.14 2.74
N ILE A 27 -1.19 -9.81 1.68
CA ILE A 27 -1.54 -11.22 1.45
C ILE A 27 -1.11 -12.05 2.66
N ALA A 28 -2.06 -12.83 3.18
CA ALA A 28 -1.81 -13.84 4.20
C ALA A 28 -1.77 -15.24 3.58
N GLU A 29 -2.65 -15.53 2.64
CA GLU A 29 -2.79 -16.86 2.02
C GLU A 29 -3.49 -16.74 0.67
N ALA A 30 -3.02 -17.49 -0.33
CA ALA A 30 -3.72 -17.67 -1.60
C ALA A 30 -4.32 -19.09 -1.63
N ASN A 31 -5.64 -19.18 -1.72
CA ASN A 31 -6.38 -20.44 -1.66
C ASN A 31 -6.45 -21.10 -3.04
N ARG A 32 -6.64 -22.42 -3.05
CA ARG A 32 -6.76 -23.22 -4.30
C ARG A 32 -7.98 -22.85 -5.15
N ASP A 33 -9.00 -22.26 -4.55
CA ASP A 33 -10.22 -21.82 -5.24
C ASP A 33 -10.09 -20.44 -5.93
N GLY A 34 -8.86 -19.90 -5.96
CA GLY A 34 -8.53 -18.59 -6.52
C GLY A 34 -8.81 -17.41 -5.58
N SER A 35 -9.32 -17.65 -4.37
CA SER A 35 -9.52 -16.58 -3.39
C SER A 35 -8.22 -16.21 -2.68
N ILE A 36 -8.07 -14.93 -2.32
CA ILE A 36 -6.92 -14.43 -1.57
C ILE A 36 -7.39 -13.93 -0.21
N ARG A 37 -6.77 -14.45 0.85
CA ARG A 37 -6.94 -13.96 2.21
C ARG A 37 -5.92 -12.86 2.47
N TRP A 38 -6.41 -11.71 2.88
CA TRP A 38 -5.63 -10.52 3.19
C TRP A 38 -5.68 -10.27 4.69
N ARG A 39 -4.56 -9.94 5.33
CA ARG A 39 -4.48 -9.59 6.75
C ARG A 39 -4.18 -8.11 6.92
N CYS A 40 -4.94 -7.45 7.79
CA CYS A 40 -4.69 -6.06 8.16
C CYS A 40 -3.31 -5.94 8.81
N CYS A 41 -2.52 -4.96 8.38
CA CYS A 41 -1.16 -4.74 8.88
C CYS A 41 -1.11 -4.30 10.35
N VAL A 42 -2.24 -3.87 10.94
CA VAL A 42 -2.28 -3.29 12.29
C VAL A 42 -3.05 -4.16 13.29
N CYS A 43 -4.31 -4.50 12.98
CA CYS A 43 -5.17 -5.18 13.95
C CYS A 43 -5.24 -6.71 13.78
N SER A 44 -4.73 -7.27 12.67
CA SER A 44 -4.83 -8.69 12.27
C SER A 44 -6.15 -9.24 11.71
N PRO A 45 -7.33 -8.55 11.66
CA PRO A 45 -8.48 -9.02 10.90
C PRO A 45 -8.12 -9.34 9.45
N THR A 46 -8.84 -10.31 8.90
CA THR A 46 -8.69 -10.71 7.51
C THR A 46 -9.91 -10.36 6.67
N ILE A 47 -9.66 -9.95 5.43
CA ILE A 47 -10.66 -9.88 4.36
C ILE A 47 -10.32 -10.94 3.31
N ILE A 48 -11.31 -11.39 2.55
CA ILE A 48 -11.11 -12.35 1.46
C ILE A 48 -11.57 -11.70 0.16
N THR A 49 -10.72 -11.75 -0.86
CA THR A 49 -11.08 -11.36 -2.22
C THR A 49 -11.14 -12.57 -3.15
N LYS A 50 -11.96 -12.47 -4.18
CA LYS A 50 -11.99 -13.38 -5.34
C LYS A 50 -12.29 -12.53 -6.57
N ASP A 51 -11.51 -12.70 -7.64
CA ASP A 51 -11.62 -11.87 -8.85
C ASP A 51 -11.60 -10.35 -8.55
N ASP A 52 -10.68 -9.93 -7.69
CA ASP A 52 -10.53 -8.54 -7.18
C ASP A 52 -11.76 -7.98 -6.42
N GLN A 53 -12.80 -8.78 -6.20
CA GLN A 53 -13.97 -8.41 -5.41
C GLN A 53 -13.89 -8.97 -3.99
N VAL A 54 -14.25 -8.16 -3.00
CA VAL A 54 -14.34 -8.60 -1.60
C VAL A 54 -15.54 -9.54 -1.46
N SER A 55 -15.27 -10.85 -1.26
CA SER A 55 -16.30 -11.90 -1.27
C SER A 55 -16.94 -12.12 0.10
N LYS A 56 -16.20 -11.85 1.19
CA LYS A 56 -16.70 -12.01 2.56
C LYS A 56 -15.93 -11.14 3.54
N ASN A 57 -16.62 -10.19 4.18
CA ASN A 57 -16.17 -9.60 5.44
C ASN A 57 -16.35 -10.66 6.53
N GLN A 58 -15.41 -11.59 6.69
CA GLN A 58 -15.49 -12.50 7.85
C GLN A 58 -15.35 -11.75 9.18
N ASN A 59 -14.97 -10.48 9.15
CA ASN A 59 -14.95 -9.60 10.31
C ASN A 59 -15.48 -8.20 9.94
N ASP A 60 -16.80 -7.99 9.98
CA ASP A 60 -17.41 -6.65 10.06
C ASP A 60 -16.96 -5.85 11.31
N LYS A 61 -16.11 -6.45 12.15
CA LYS A 61 -15.40 -5.79 13.24
C LYS A 61 -13.98 -5.38 12.82
N HIS A 62 -13.87 -4.62 11.73
CA HIS A 62 -12.76 -3.66 11.64
C HIS A 62 -13.02 -2.49 12.60
N LYS A 63 -13.25 -2.80 13.89
CA LYS A 63 -13.56 -1.88 14.99
C LYS A 63 -12.43 -1.84 16.01
N SER A 64 -11.20 -2.13 15.58
CA SER A 64 -10.05 -1.86 16.41
C SER A 64 -9.79 -0.36 16.35
N VAL A 65 -9.86 0.31 17.51
CA VAL A 65 -9.47 1.73 17.66
C VAL A 65 -8.03 1.98 17.15
N LYS A 66 -7.21 0.92 17.05
CA LYS A 66 -5.83 0.98 16.55
C LYS A 66 -5.73 1.05 15.03
N CYS A 67 -6.78 0.66 14.32
CA CYS A 67 -6.79 0.57 12.88
C CYS A 67 -7.15 1.95 12.30
N VAL A 68 -6.13 2.78 12.12
CA VAL A 68 -6.24 4.16 11.62
C VAL A 68 -6.40 4.14 10.10
N GLU A 69 -7.40 4.87 9.61
CA GLU A 69 -7.58 5.12 8.18
C GLU A 69 -6.37 5.90 7.65
N MET A 70 -5.79 5.40 6.55
CA MET A 70 -4.69 6.07 5.89
C MET A 70 -5.20 7.30 5.15
N PHE A 71 -4.50 8.42 5.32
CA PHE A 71 -4.74 9.60 4.52
C PHE A 71 -4.39 9.35 3.05
N PRO A 72 -5.05 10.02 2.08
CA PRO A 72 -4.72 9.88 0.66
C PRO A 72 -3.24 10.03 0.33
N VAL A 73 -2.56 11.02 0.92
CA VAL A 73 -1.12 11.24 0.77
C VAL A 73 -0.29 10.06 1.30
N GLN A 74 -0.70 9.44 2.40
CA GLN A 74 -0.02 8.28 2.98
C GLN A 74 -0.11 7.07 2.04
N MET A 75 -1.28 6.84 1.44
CA MET A 75 -1.49 5.74 0.49
C MET A 75 -0.60 5.88 -0.75
N GLU A 76 -0.48 7.09 -1.28
CA GLU A 76 0.38 7.38 -2.43
C GLU A 76 1.88 7.30 -2.07
N CYS A 77 2.27 7.75 -0.88
CA CYS A 77 3.64 7.56 -0.38
C CYS A 77 4.00 6.07 -0.28
N ILE A 78 3.07 5.22 0.16
CA ILE A 78 3.28 3.77 0.18
C ILE A 78 3.45 3.23 -1.24
N ARG A 79 2.57 3.62 -2.18
CA ARG A 79 2.63 3.18 -3.58
C ARG A 79 3.97 3.51 -4.24
N GLU A 80 4.41 4.76 -4.13
CA GLU A 80 5.68 5.20 -4.71
C GLU A 80 6.88 4.47 -4.08
N ASN A 81 6.84 4.18 -2.78
CA ASN A 81 7.90 3.41 -2.13
C ASN A 81 7.91 1.93 -2.55
N GLU A 82 6.74 1.30 -2.72
CA GLU A 82 6.66 -0.07 -3.25
C GLU A 82 7.12 -0.12 -4.71
N HIS A 83 6.81 0.90 -5.51
CA HIS A 83 7.33 1.05 -6.87
C HIS A 83 8.86 1.15 -6.89
N LEU A 84 9.47 1.92 -5.96
CA LEU A 84 10.94 1.97 -5.82
C LEU A 84 11.55 0.59 -5.53
N LYS A 85 10.93 -0.20 -4.64
CA LYS A 85 11.38 -1.58 -4.37
C LYS A 85 11.26 -2.47 -5.58
N HIS A 86 10.16 -2.34 -6.32
CA HIS A 86 9.95 -3.10 -7.55
C HIS A 86 11.04 -2.77 -8.58
N LEU A 87 11.27 -1.49 -8.86
CA LEU A 87 12.32 -1.05 -9.78
C LEU A 87 13.71 -1.53 -9.35
N ALA A 88 14.05 -1.47 -8.06
CA ALA A 88 15.33 -1.97 -7.57
C ALA A 88 15.52 -3.47 -7.82
N LYS A 89 14.43 -4.24 -7.77
CA LYS A 89 14.43 -5.68 -8.00
C LYS A 89 14.49 -6.03 -9.49
N THR A 90 13.82 -5.26 -10.35
CA THR A 90 13.61 -5.62 -11.76
C THR A 90 14.49 -4.87 -12.75
N CYS A 91 15.10 -3.74 -12.36
CA CYS A 91 15.95 -2.93 -13.23
C CYS A 91 17.42 -3.05 -12.84
N ASP A 92 18.26 -3.50 -13.78
CA ASP A 92 19.70 -3.67 -13.55
C ASP A 92 20.44 -2.33 -13.44
N GLU A 93 19.98 -1.29 -14.14
CA GLU A 93 20.55 0.06 -14.10
C GLU A 93 19.91 0.96 -13.04
N PHE A 94 19.25 0.37 -12.03
CA PHE A 94 18.53 1.13 -11.01
C PHE A 94 19.46 2.05 -10.20
N LYS A 95 19.24 3.36 -10.33
CA LYS A 95 19.90 4.39 -9.52
C LYS A 95 18.97 4.88 -8.43
N PHE A 96 19.14 4.34 -7.23
CA PHE A 96 18.28 4.62 -6.08
C PHE A 96 18.06 6.11 -5.83
N VAL A 97 19.13 6.90 -5.75
CA VAL A 97 19.04 8.34 -5.38
C VAL A 97 18.23 9.13 -6.40
N ASP A 98 18.39 8.82 -7.69
CA ASP A 98 17.68 9.51 -8.77
C ASP A 98 16.18 9.18 -8.70
N GLN A 99 15.85 7.89 -8.56
CA GLN A 99 14.47 7.45 -8.49
C GLN A 99 13.77 7.93 -7.22
N TYR A 100 14.45 7.89 -6.07
CA TYR A 100 13.92 8.41 -4.81
C TYR A 100 13.56 9.90 -4.89
N LYS A 101 14.44 10.72 -5.48
CA LYS A 101 14.18 12.16 -5.69
C LYS A 101 13.05 12.40 -6.69
N LEU A 102 12.95 11.59 -7.73
CA LEU A 102 11.85 11.68 -8.71
C LEU A 102 10.50 11.38 -8.06
N CYS A 103 10.39 10.29 -7.28
CA CYS A 103 9.18 9.95 -6.53
C CYS A 103 8.79 11.06 -5.55
N LEU A 104 9.74 11.56 -4.75
CA LEU A 104 9.50 12.66 -3.82
C LEU A 104 8.97 13.91 -4.53
N ARG A 105 9.57 14.29 -5.66
CA ARG A 105 9.13 15.45 -6.44
C ARG A 105 7.71 15.27 -6.98
N ARG A 106 7.35 14.07 -7.47
CA ARG A 106 5.98 13.78 -7.93
C ARG A 106 4.97 13.93 -6.80
N LEU A 107 5.29 13.40 -5.61
CA LEU A 107 4.44 13.51 -4.44
C LEU A 107 4.25 14.98 -4.02
N GLN A 108 5.33 15.76 -3.99
CA GLN A 108 5.30 17.19 -3.64
C GLN A 108 4.58 18.08 -4.67
N LEU A 109 4.47 17.64 -5.94
CA LEU A 109 3.66 18.33 -6.94
C LEU A 109 2.15 18.04 -6.79
N LYS A 110 1.79 16.91 -6.17
CA LYS A 110 0.41 16.44 -6.03
C LYS A 110 -0.20 16.77 -4.67
N PHE A 111 0.60 16.82 -3.61
CA PHE A 111 0.17 16.96 -2.22
C PHE A 111 0.94 18.07 -1.49
N ASP A 112 0.39 18.53 -0.37
CA ASP A 112 1.06 19.48 0.50
C ASP A 112 2.42 18.95 0.99
N ASN A 113 3.44 19.80 0.96
CA ASN A 113 4.81 19.40 1.28
C ASN A 113 5.00 18.93 2.73
N ARG A 114 4.25 19.49 3.68
CA ARG A 114 4.32 19.05 5.09
C ARG A 114 3.70 17.66 5.22
N ALA A 115 2.54 17.46 4.60
CA ALA A 115 1.89 16.16 4.56
C ALA A 115 2.78 15.09 3.90
N VAL A 116 3.45 15.41 2.78
CA VAL A 116 4.44 14.50 2.16
C VAL A 116 5.60 14.22 3.12
N ALA A 117 6.12 15.23 3.82
CA ALA A 117 7.23 15.04 4.77
C ALA A 117 6.85 14.14 5.96
N ASP A 118 5.59 14.16 6.39
CA ASP A 118 5.09 13.33 7.50
C ASP A 118 4.98 11.84 7.11
N PHE A 119 4.69 11.54 5.84
CA PHE A 119 4.41 10.16 5.40
C PHE A 119 5.45 9.54 4.48
N TRP A 120 6.25 10.35 3.77
CA TRP A 120 7.27 9.82 2.88
C TRP A 120 8.40 9.16 3.67
N VAL A 121 8.78 7.96 3.24
CA VAL A 121 9.84 7.20 3.91
C VAL A 121 11.17 7.93 3.82
N LYS A 122 11.89 8.01 4.94
CA LYS A 122 13.24 8.62 4.98
C LYS A 122 14.18 7.89 4.02
N GLU A 123 15.02 8.64 3.32
CA GLU A 123 15.92 8.12 2.28
C GLU A 123 16.75 6.94 2.77
N VAL A 124 17.34 7.03 3.96
CA VAL A 124 18.16 5.95 4.54
C VAL A 124 17.35 4.66 4.71
N THR A 125 16.13 4.77 5.22
CA THR A 125 15.23 3.62 5.40
C THR A 125 14.79 3.03 4.08
N ALA A 126 14.45 3.88 3.10
CA ALA A 126 14.09 3.45 1.75
C ALA A 126 15.27 2.73 1.08
N LYS A 127 16.49 3.28 1.22
CA LYS A 127 17.72 2.71 0.67
C LYS A 127 18.00 1.31 1.20
N THR A 128 17.84 1.11 2.51
CA THR A 128 17.98 -0.22 3.13
C THR A 128 16.93 -1.20 2.60
N ALA A 129 15.70 -0.74 2.40
CA ALA A 129 14.61 -1.61 1.93
C ALA A 129 14.75 -2.05 0.46
N VAL A 130 15.60 -1.39 -0.32
CA VAL A 130 15.87 -1.73 -1.73
C VAL A 130 17.27 -2.30 -1.97
N ALA A 131 18.06 -2.47 -0.91
CA ALA A 131 19.38 -3.08 -1.02
C ALA A 131 19.23 -4.55 -1.44
N LYS A 132 19.96 -4.95 -2.50
CA LYS A 132 20.05 -6.33 -2.97
C LYS A 132 20.91 -7.18 -2.04
#